data_AF-A0A9D7WIV7-F1
#
_entry.id   AF-A0A9D7WIV7-F1
#
_cell.length_a   1.000
_cell.length_b   1.000
_cell.length_c   1.000
_cell.angle_alpha   90.00
_cell.angle_beta   90.00
_cell.angle_gamma   90.00
#
_symmetry.space_group_name_H-M   'P 1'
#
loop_
_entity.id
_entity.type
_entity.pdbx_description
1 polymer ?
#
loop_
_entity_poly.entity_id
_entity_poly.type
_entity_poly.pdbx_seq_one_letter_code
_entity_poly.pdbx_strand_id
1 'polypeptide(L)'
;MRLLGRLLWLGITIALVVFAVIFATSNETLITLRLWPFESTLTAPIWLLILSSFIIGGLMGAIVLWGQWLAIRAKLWRLQGQFNKLQTKADKVGAEPTATPHSFLTAPARSPETDDQPAAFNQLTADQRLR
;
A
#
# COMPACT_ATOMS: atom_id res chain seq x y z
N MET A 1 13.46 -6.11 -23.55
CA MET A 1 12.84 -4.78 -23.36
C MET A 1 13.61 -3.82 -22.43
N ARG A 2 14.51 -4.30 -21.54
CA ARG A 2 15.30 -3.43 -20.65
C ARG A 2 16.38 -2.58 -21.35
N LEU A 3 16.83 -2.98 -22.54
CA LEU A 3 17.85 -2.28 -23.31
C LEU A 3 17.33 -1.00 -23.95
N LEU A 4 16.09 -1.00 -24.46
CA LEU A 4 15.46 0.20 -25.04
C LEU A 4 15.31 1.30 -23.98
N GLY A 5 14.91 0.93 -22.75
CA GLY A 5 14.86 1.89 -21.64
C GLY A 5 16.21 2.48 -21.29
N ARG A 6 17.28 1.67 -21.30
CA ARG A 6 18.66 2.16 -21.06
C ARG A 6 19.14 3.07 -22.18
N LEU A 7 18.85 2.73 -23.43
CA LEU A 7 19.26 3.53 -24.59
C LEU A 7 18.53 4.87 -24.64
N LEU A 8 17.23 4.87 -24.34
CA LEU A 8 16.42 6.09 -24.23
C LEU A 8 16.91 6.98 -23.08
N TRP A 9 17.20 6.38 -21.91
CA TRP A 9 17.78 7.10 -20.77
C TRP A 9 19.14 7.72 -21.11
N LEU A 10 20.00 6.96 -21.79
CA LEU A 10 21.31 7.43 -22.24
C LEU A 10 21.18 8.57 -23.25
N GLY A 11 20.24 8.45 -24.21
CA GLY A 11 19.95 9.50 -25.19
C GLY A 11 19.46 10.80 -24.55
N ILE A 12 18.54 10.72 -23.59
CA ILE A 12 18.07 11.88 -22.81
C ILE A 12 19.22 12.53 -22.05
N THR A 13 20.08 11.72 -21.41
CA THR A 13 21.24 12.21 -20.66
C THR A 13 22.23 12.91 -21.58
N ILE A 14 22.56 12.31 -22.74
CA ILE A 14 23.46 12.90 -23.73
C ILE A 14 22.87 14.21 -24.29
N ALA A 15 21.59 14.23 -24.63
CA ALA A 15 20.93 15.44 -25.13
C ALA A 15 21.00 16.58 -24.11
N LEU A 16 20.77 16.29 -22.83
CA LEU A 16 20.89 17.25 -21.75
C LEU A 16 22.34 17.78 -21.60
N VAL A 17 23.34 16.90 -21.69
CA VAL A 17 24.76 17.27 -21.62
C VAL A 17 25.14 18.15 -22.80
N VAL A 18 24.77 17.78 -24.02
CA VAL A 18 25.04 18.56 -25.23
C VAL A 18 24.37 19.93 -25.14
N PHE A 19 23.12 19.98 -24.69
CA PHE A 19 22.40 21.24 -24.44
C PHE A 19 23.16 22.11 -23.43
N ALA A 20 23.62 21.55 -22.31
CA ALA A 20 24.38 22.28 -21.30
C ALA A 20 25.70 22.84 -21.87
N VAL A 21 26.41 22.06 -22.70
CA VAL A 21 27.66 22.50 -23.35
C VAL A 21 27.40 23.65 -24.33
N ILE A 22 26.40 23.51 -25.22
CA ILE A 22 26.05 24.57 -26.18
C ILE A 22 25.62 25.84 -25.43
N PHE A 23 24.83 25.69 -24.38
CA PHE A 23 24.38 26.81 -23.55
C PHE A 23 25.55 27.54 -22.88
N ALA A 24 26.51 26.78 -22.32
CA ALA A 24 27.70 27.32 -21.67
C ALA A 24 28.63 28.04 -22.66
N THR A 25 28.89 27.44 -23.83
CA THR A 25 29.75 28.04 -24.87
C THR A 25 29.10 29.24 -25.54
N SER A 26 27.78 29.26 -25.67
CA SER A 26 27.06 30.38 -26.30
C SER A 26 26.88 31.58 -25.38
N ASN A 27 26.94 31.40 -24.06
CA ASN A 27 26.62 32.44 -23.08
C ASN A 27 27.73 32.59 -22.04
N GLU A 28 28.82 33.26 -22.41
CA GLU A 28 29.95 33.56 -21.52
C GLU A 28 29.75 34.86 -20.70
N THR A 29 28.52 35.37 -20.62
CA THR A 29 28.25 36.60 -19.87
C THR A 29 28.57 36.38 -18.39
N LEU A 30 29.62 37.08 -17.93
CA LEU A 30 30.02 37.08 -16.53
C LEU A 30 29.03 37.91 -15.73
N ILE A 31 28.51 37.31 -14.65
CA ILE A 31 27.69 38.01 -13.68
C ILE A 31 28.40 38.03 -12.33
N THR A 32 28.31 39.17 -11.65
CA THR A 32 28.82 39.33 -10.29
C THR A 32 27.68 39.14 -9.32
N LEU A 33 27.67 38.01 -8.61
CA LEU A 33 26.68 37.73 -7.57
C LEU A 33 27.21 38.20 -6.23
N ARG A 34 26.41 38.98 -5.51
CA ARG A 34 26.58 39.17 -4.06
C ARG A 34 25.84 38.05 -3.34
N LEU A 35 26.58 37.18 -2.65
CA LEU A 35 25.99 36.06 -1.93
C LEU A 35 25.55 36.51 -0.53
N TRP A 36 24.35 37.04 -0.38
CA TRP A 36 23.79 37.28 0.95
C TRP A 36 23.69 35.95 1.74
N PRO A 37 24.06 35.84 3.04
CA PRO A 37 24.48 36.87 4.02
C PRO A 37 26.00 37.15 4.07
N PHE A 38 26.77 36.64 3.12
CA PHE A 38 28.20 36.87 3.00
C PHE A 38 28.48 38.16 2.18
N GLU A 39 29.44 38.97 2.61
CA GLU A 39 29.87 40.17 1.83
C GLU A 39 30.72 39.80 0.58
N SER A 40 30.80 38.52 0.25
CA SER A 40 31.59 37.99 -0.85
C SER A 40 30.87 38.18 -2.19
N THR A 41 31.64 38.64 -3.18
CA THR A 41 31.20 38.71 -4.58
C THR A 41 31.76 37.53 -5.36
N LEU A 42 30.88 36.70 -5.91
CA LEU A 42 31.26 35.61 -6.81
C LEU A 42 31.03 36.06 -8.25
N THR A 43 32.11 36.20 -9.00
CA THR A 43 32.03 36.43 -10.45
C THR A 43 32.06 35.09 -11.14
N ALA A 44 30.94 34.72 -11.75
CA ALA A 44 30.81 33.46 -12.48
C ALA A 44 29.94 33.67 -13.73
N PRO A 45 30.15 32.88 -14.79
CA PRO A 45 29.21 32.85 -15.91
C PRO A 45 27.79 32.46 -15.47
N ILE A 46 26.77 33.11 -16.06
CA ILE A 46 25.35 32.85 -15.75
C ILE A 46 24.96 31.37 -15.91
N TRP A 47 25.59 30.68 -16.87
CA TRP A 47 25.26 29.28 -17.15
C TRP A 47 25.53 28.35 -15.97
N LEU A 48 26.54 28.66 -15.13
CA LEU A 48 26.84 27.86 -13.94
C LEU A 48 25.70 27.90 -12.92
N LEU A 49 25.05 29.05 -12.74
CA LEU A 49 23.91 29.16 -11.84
C LEU A 49 22.70 28.38 -12.34
N ILE A 50 22.39 28.52 -13.62
CA ILE A 50 21.24 27.85 -14.22
C ILE A 50 21.44 26.34 -14.16
N LEU A 51 22.65 25.87 -14.49
CA LEU A 51 22.96 24.45 -14.50
C LEU A 51 22.98 23.87 -13.08
N SER A 52 23.57 24.56 -12.11
CA SER A 52 23.55 24.12 -10.70
C SER A 52 22.13 24.09 -10.13
N SER A 53 21.31 25.10 -10.41
CA SER A 53 19.90 25.12 -10.03
C SER A 53 19.13 23.94 -10.64
N PHE A 54 19.38 23.63 -11.91
CA PHE A 54 18.78 22.48 -12.59
C PHE A 54 19.22 21.16 -11.96
N ILE A 55 20.51 21.01 -11.63
CA ILE A 55 21.03 19.80 -10.97
C ILE A 55 20.40 19.63 -9.60
N ILE A 56 20.33 20.69 -8.80
CA ILE A 56 19.74 20.65 -7.45
C ILE A 56 18.24 20.33 -7.53
N GLY A 57 17.50 21.00 -8.42
CA GLY A 57 16.08 20.76 -8.64
C GLY A 57 15.81 19.34 -9.16
N GLY A 58 16.63 18.87 -10.11
CA GLY A 58 16.56 17.52 -10.64
C GLY A 58 16.86 16.46 -9.59
N LEU A 59 17.86 16.68 -8.74
CA LEU A 59 18.20 15.78 -7.64
C LEU A 59 17.07 15.73 -6.61
N MET A 60 16.50 16.88 -6.24
CA MET A 60 15.36 16.96 -5.33
C MET A 60 14.14 16.22 -5.92
N GLY A 61 13.85 16.46 -7.20
CA GLY A 61 12.77 15.75 -7.91
C GLY A 61 13.00 14.24 -7.97
N ALA A 62 14.23 13.81 -8.24
CA ALA A 62 14.60 12.39 -8.25
C ALA A 62 14.41 11.75 -6.87
N ILE A 63 14.83 12.41 -5.79
CA ILE A 63 14.66 11.94 -4.41
C ILE A 63 13.17 11.77 -4.08
N VAL A 64 12.33 12.74 -4.44
CA VAL A 64 10.88 12.67 -4.23
C VAL A 64 10.25 11.50 -4.99
N LEU A 65 10.61 11.33 -6.28
CA LEU A 65 10.14 10.21 -7.09
C LEU A 65 10.57 8.85 -6.49
N TRP A 66 11.79 8.78 -5.98
CA TRP A 66 12.32 7.57 -5.35
C TRP A 66 11.56 7.22 -4.06
N GLY A 67 11.25 8.22 -3.24
CA GLY A 67 10.44 8.07 -2.04
C GLY A 67 9.05 7.51 -2.33
N GLN A 68 8.37 8.02 -3.37
CA GLN A 68 7.07 7.50 -3.80
C GLN A 68 7.16 6.06 -4.32
N TRP A 69 8.17 5.75 -5.13
CA TRP A 69 8.39 4.40 -5.63
C TRP A 69 8.64 3.40 -4.50
N LEU A 70 9.40 3.79 -3.47
CA LEU A 70 9.65 2.98 -2.28
C LEU A 70 8.39 2.81 -1.41
N ALA A 71 7.58 3.87 -1.27
CA ALA A 71 6.32 3.82 -0.56
C ALA A 71 5.29 2.86 -1.21
N ILE A 72 5.25 2.80 -2.55
CA ILE A 72 4.41 1.85 -3.28
C ILE A 72 4.88 0.41 -3.00
N ARG A 73 6.20 0.18 -2.96
CA ARG A 73 6.77 -1.12 -2.58
C ARG A 73 6.45 -1.51 -1.14
N ALA A 74 6.53 -0.56 -0.20
CA ALA A 74 6.16 -0.79 1.19
C ALA A 74 4.67 -1.12 1.35
N LYS A 75 3.79 -0.49 0.55
CA LYS A 75 2.36 -0.85 0.50
C LYS A 75 2.16 -2.29 0.03
N LEU A 76 2.88 -2.74 -1.01
CA LEU A 76 2.80 -4.13 -1.47
C LEU A 76 3.15 -5.13 -0.37
N TRP A 77 4.15 -4.82 0.46
CA TRP A 77 4.54 -5.68 1.59
C TRP A 77 3.47 -5.72 2.69
N ARG A 78 2.81 -4.60 2.95
CA ARG A 78 1.68 -4.52 3.88
C ARG A 78 0.45 -5.31 3.39
N LEU A 79 0.17 -5.30 2.09
CA LEU A 79 -0.93 -6.08 1.52
C LEU A 79 -0.64 -7.59 1.59
N GLN A 80 0.60 -8.02 1.32
CA GLN A 80 1.03 -9.42 1.44
C GLN A 80 0.84 -9.95 2.87
N GLY A 81 1.20 -9.15 3.89
CA GLY A 81 1.06 -9.53 5.29
C GLY A 81 -0.40 -9.70 5.75
N GLN A 82 -1.34 -8.95 5.16
CA GLN A 82 -2.77 -9.08 5.47
C GLN A 82 -3.40 -10.30 4.79
N PHE A 83 -2.99 -10.62 3.56
CA PHE A 83 -3.39 -11.85 2.90
C PHE A 83 -3.01 -13.09 3.71
N ASN A 84 -1.79 -13.13 4.24
CA ASN A 84 -1.32 -14.27 5.03
C ASN A 84 -2.17 -14.48 6.30
N LYS A 85 -2.57 -13.38 6.96
CA LYS A 85 -3.43 -13.43 8.15
C LYS A 85 -4.86 -13.90 7.86
N LEU A 86 -5.37 -13.58 6.67
CA LEU A 86 -6.68 -14.06 6.21
C LEU A 86 -6.62 -15.55 5.86
N GLN A 87 -5.55 -15.99 5.18
CA GLN A 87 -5.30 -17.40 4.87
C GLN A 87 -5.20 -18.25 6.15
N THR A 88 -4.46 -17.77 7.16
CA THR A 88 -4.34 -18.48 8.45
C THR A 88 -5.68 -18.60 9.17
N LYS A 89 -6.58 -17.62 9.04
CA LYS A 89 -7.94 -17.72 9.61
C LYS A 89 -8.83 -18.65 8.79
N ALA A 90 -8.70 -18.65 7.47
CA ALA A 90 -9.41 -19.58 6.59
C ALA A 90 -8.98 -21.03 6.84
N ASP A 91 -7.68 -21.29 7.01
CA ASP A 91 -7.15 -22.61 7.36
C ASP A 91 -7.57 -23.05 8.77
N LYS A 92 -7.63 -22.13 9.75
CA LYS A 92 -8.11 -22.45 11.10
C LYS A 92 -9.60 -22.79 11.15
N VAL A 93 -10.41 -22.23 10.24
CA VAL A 93 -11.83 -22.58 10.10
C VAL A 93 -12.01 -23.86 9.27
N GLY A 94 -11.09 -24.16 8.34
CA GLY A 94 -11.05 -25.43 7.61
C GLY A 94 -10.47 -26.61 8.39
N ALA A 95 -9.68 -26.35 9.43
CA ALA A 95 -9.03 -27.35 10.29
C ALA A 95 -9.87 -27.75 11.52
N GLU A 96 -11.12 -27.30 11.63
CA GLU A 96 -12.09 -27.88 12.57
C GLU A 96 -13.08 -28.84 11.86
N PRO A 97 -12.65 -30.01 11.36
CA PRO A 97 -13.54 -31.16 11.22
C PRO A 97 -13.59 -31.95 12.53
N THR A 98 -14.81 -32.09 13.05
CA THR A 98 -15.29 -33.24 13.83
C THR A 98 -14.56 -33.56 15.14
N ALA A 99 -14.96 -32.88 16.21
CA ALA A 99 -14.96 -33.49 17.54
C ALA A 99 -16.36 -33.35 18.15
N THR A 100 -17.25 -34.28 17.79
CA THR A 100 -18.34 -34.72 18.66
C THR A 100 -17.78 -35.75 19.63
N PRO A 101 -17.76 -35.49 20.95
CA PRO A 101 -17.79 -36.56 21.94
C PRO A 101 -19.24 -36.77 22.37
N HIS A 102 -19.85 -37.82 21.82
CA HIS A 102 -20.91 -38.54 22.50
C HIS A 102 -20.40 -38.95 23.89
N SER A 103 -20.98 -38.43 24.97
CA SER A 103 -20.86 -39.02 26.30
C SER A 103 -21.97 -38.49 27.21
N PHE A 104 -23.21 -38.94 26.96
CA PHE A 104 -24.34 -38.71 27.85
C PHE A 104 -25.10 -40.01 28.13
N LEU A 105 -24.41 -41.08 28.53
CA LEU A 105 -25.08 -42.22 29.16
C LEU A 105 -24.18 -42.86 30.23
N THR A 106 -24.34 -42.42 31.48
CA THR A 106 -24.28 -43.31 32.65
C THR A 106 -25.31 -42.84 33.68
N ALA A 107 -26.33 -43.66 33.88
CA ALA A 107 -27.42 -43.50 34.84
C ALA A 107 -26.93 -43.61 36.31
N PRO A 108 -27.76 -43.16 37.28
CA PRO A 108 -28.29 -44.17 38.20
C PRO A 108 -29.78 -44.00 38.55
N ALA A 109 -30.49 -45.13 38.43
CA ALA A 109 -31.52 -45.69 39.33
C ALA A 109 -32.87 -44.98 39.62
N ARG A 110 -33.95 -45.80 39.44
CA ARG A 110 -35.23 -45.89 40.20
C ARG A 110 -36.35 -44.92 39.75
N SER A 111 -37.62 -45.29 39.46
CA SER A 111 -38.45 -46.52 39.36
C SER A 111 -39.84 -46.10 38.78
N PRO A 112 -40.79 -47.02 38.47
CA PRO A 112 -41.90 -46.84 37.51
C PRO A 112 -43.22 -46.38 38.14
N GLU A 113 -44.04 -45.59 37.43
CA GLU A 113 -45.51 -45.43 37.55
C GLU A 113 -45.91 -44.27 36.61
N THR A 114 -46.73 -44.50 35.57
CA THR A 114 -48.20 -44.48 35.60
C THR A 114 -48.75 -43.13 36.07
N ASP A 115 -49.16 -42.27 35.13
CA ASP A 115 -50.52 -41.73 35.09
C ASP A 115 -50.70 -40.67 33.99
N ASP A 116 -51.78 -40.87 33.24
CA ASP A 116 -52.75 -39.85 32.83
C ASP A 116 -52.45 -38.79 31.75
N GLN A 117 -53.01 -39.14 30.57
CA GLN A 117 -54.12 -38.40 29.93
C GLN A 117 -53.78 -37.50 28.72
N PRO A 118 -54.50 -37.67 27.60
CA PRO A 118 -54.33 -36.93 26.35
C PRO A 118 -55.24 -35.70 26.31
N ALA A 119 -54.75 -34.56 25.82
CA ALA A 119 -55.62 -33.44 25.41
C ALA A 119 -54.86 -32.45 24.51
N ALA A 120 -55.59 -31.84 23.58
CA ALA A 120 -55.20 -30.72 22.73
C ALA A 120 -54.54 -31.03 21.37
N PHE A 121 -54.74 -32.22 20.82
CA PHE A 121 -55.03 -32.30 19.38
C PHE A 121 -56.46 -31.79 19.21
N ASN A 122 -56.60 -30.50 18.88
CA ASN A 122 -57.72 -29.89 18.13
C ASN A 122 -58.05 -28.47 18.62
N GLN A 123 -57.98 -27.56 17.65
CA GLN A 123 -59.07 -26.64 17.33
C GLN A 123 -59.39 -25.56 18.36
N LEU A 124 -58.95 -24.34 18.01
CA LEU A 124 -59.64 -23.07 18.16
C LEU A 124 -58.69 -22.06 17.47
N THR A 125 -58.66 -21.93 16.14
CA THR A 125 -59.75 -21.37 15.33
C THR A 125 -60.36 -20.13 16.00
N ALA A 126 -59.56 -19.12 16.35
CA ALA A 126 -60.11 -17.91 16.96
C ALA A 126 -59.23 -16.64 16.92
N ASP A 127 -58.31 -16.47 15.96
CA ASP A 127 -57.64 -15.16 15.82
C ASP A 127 -57.16 -14.95 14.37
N GLN A 128 -58.05 -15.00 13.37
CA GLN A 128 -58.89 -13.88 12.98
C GLN A 128 -58.03 -12.64 12.68
N ARG A 129 -57.42 -12.63 11.49
CA ARG A 129 -57.88 -11.78 10.38
C ARG A 129 -58.21 -10.34 10.82
N LEU A 130 -57.39 -9.42 10.31
CA LEU A 130 -57.73 -8.03 10.01
C LEU A 130 -57.88 -7.12 11.24
N ARG A 131 -56.76 -6.55 11.69
CA ARG A 131 -56.67 -5.13 12.01
C ARG A 131 -55.40 -4.55 11.45
#